data_AF-A0A520LAS3-F1
#
_entry.id   AF-A0A520LAS3-F1
#
_cell.length_a   1.000
_cell.length_b   1.000
_cell.length_c   1.000
_cell.angle_alpha   90.00
_cell.angle_beta   90.00
_cell.angle_gamma   90.00
#
_symmetry.space_group_name_H-M   'P 1'
#
loop_
_entity.id
_entity.type
_entity.pdbx_description
1 polymer ?
#
loop_
_entity_poly.entity_id
_entity_poly.type
_entity_poly.pdbx_seq_one_letter_code
_entity_poly.pdbx_strand_id
1 'polypeptide(L)'
;MKVVLFVFLAILSATAAPFELKKGSRVVLLGNGLGSRMMQFGSFETLLHLQHPEKNLFIRNMCDEGNTPGFRPHSARSNPWAFPSAEKFHPPLSKAKDRWGSGHTGTGSMPTPDEWLTQLKPDIIIAFFGFNESFQGQAGLENFKAELRAWIKHTKSQKYNGTSAPRIALVSPTTFEHPDAAHKNKVSTNLILYTQGMDEVAKAESVIFSNLSSEQDPFNLNSFPANQSKLLLKPLPYTKISRKIYSELFGTSSRLSSATDSSIYHAVREKNWHWEKYYKIPNGVHVYGRRHNPFGPKNYPAELKKLEQMTANRDQAIWAAAQGKSFDLAAADAKTINLPQIKTNYRPSHKNGTTEYLYGDDALASFTTAPGYNIDLFASEKKFPNLANPVQITFDNKGRLWVA
;
A
#
# COMPACT_ATOMS: atom_id res chain seq x y z
N MET A 1 2.65 67.94 5.64
CA MET A 1 2.07 66.61 6.00
C MET A 1 2.37 65.63 4.87
N LYS A 2 3.24 64.64 5.10
CA LYS A 2 3.46 63.54 4.15
C LYS A 2 2.48 62.42 4.48
N VAL A 3 1.56 62.13 3.56
CA VAL A 3 0.63 61.00 3.68
C VAL A 3 1.38 59.75 3.23
N VAL A 4 1.60 58.81 4.14
CA VAL A 4 2.16 57.49 3.85
C VAL A 4 1.00 56.56 3.54
N LEU A 5 0.91 56.12 2.29
CA LEU A 5 -0.09 55.17 1.82
C LEU A 5 0.37 53.74 2.19
N PHE A 6 -0.25 53.15 3.22
CA PHE A 6 -0.06 51.75 3.54
C PHE A 6 -0.88 50.88 2.57
N VAL A 7 -0.21 50.27 1.61
CA VAL A 7 -0.80 49.21 0.77
C VAL A 7 -0.79 47.92 1.59
N PHE A 8 -1.95 47.54 2.13
CA PHE A 8 -2.17 46.20 2.66
C PHE A 8 -2.23 45.21 1.49
N LEU A 9 -1.13 44.50 1.24
CA LEU A 9 -1.13 43.33 0.39
C LEU A 9 -1.83 42.21 1.16
N ALA A 10 -3.13 42.05 0.95
CA ALA A 10 -3.86 40.88 1.42
C ALA A 10 -3.29 39.65 0.68
N ILE A 11 -2.47 38.86 1.36
CA ILE A 11 -2.10 37.52 0.90
C ILE A 11 -3.38 36.69 1.02
N LEU A 12 -4.22 36.72 -0.01
CA LEU A 12 -5.25 35.72 -0.22
C LEU A 12 -4.52 34.38 -0.34
N SER A 13 -4.52 33.60 0.74
CA SER A 13 -4.13 32.20 0.70
C SER A 13 -5.16 31.49 -0.17
N ALA A 14 -4.93 31.47 -1.48
CA ALA A 14 -5.76 30.75 -2.42
C ALA A 14 -5.68 29.27 -2.03
N THR A 15 -6.75 28.75 -1.44
CA THR A 15 -6.93 27.31 -1.29
C THR A 15 -6.85 26.71 -2.68
N ALA A 16 -5.92 25.77 -2.89
CA ALA A 16 -5.73 25.16 -4.19
C ALA A 16 -7.05 24.56 -4.68
N ALA A 17 -7.45 24.89 -5.90
CA ALA A 17 -8.72 24.44 -6.45
C ALA A 17 -8.79 22.90 -6.48
N PRO A 18 -9.97 22.30 -6.25
CA PRO A 18 -10.14 20.86 -6.36
C PRO A 18 -9.65 20.32 -7.70
N PHE A 19 -9.12 19.10 -7.69
CA PHE A 19 -8.67 18.44 -8.91
C PHE A 19 -9.84 18.10 -9.82
N GLU A 20 -9.78 18.59 -11.05
CA GLU A 20 -10.64 18.10 -12.12
C GLU A 20 -10.18 16.72 -12.60
N LEU A 21 -11.11 15.76 -12.70
CA LEU A 21 -10.89 14.44 -13.32
C LEU A 21 -11.40 14.42 -14.77
N LYS A 22 -10.48 14.10 -15.68
CA LYS A 22 -10.76 13.90 -17.11
C LYS A 22 -10.97 12.42 -17.39
N LYS A 23 -11.55 12.12 -18.56
CA LYS A 23 -11.66 10.73 -19.01
C LYS A 23 -10.26 10.14 -19.17
N GLY A 24 -10.02 8.98 -18.58
CA GLY A 24 -8.72 8.31 -18.56
C GLY A 24 -7.72 8.88 -17.54
N SER A 25 -8.14 9.79 -16.64
CA SER A 25 -7.24 10.33 -15.62
C SER A 25 -6.61 9.24 -14.77
N ARG A 26 -5.30 9.40 -14.51
CA ARG A 26 -4.45 8.42 -13.82
C ARG A 26 -4.08 8.94 -12.44
N VAL A 27 -4.56 8.27 -11.39
CA VAL A 27 -4.35 8.64 -9.99
C VAL A 27 -3.46 7.60 -9.32
N VAL A 28 -2.35 8.06 -8.73
CA VAL A 28 -1.44 7.20 -7.97
C VAL A 28 -1.42 7.63 -6.51
N LEU A 29 -1.70 6.70 -5.60
CA LEU A 29 -1.50 6.89 -4.16
C LEU A 29 -0.06 6.51 -3.81
N LEU A 30 0.60 7.31 -2.98
CA LEU A 30 2.00 7.13 -2.60
C LEU A 30 2.20 7.44 -1.11
N GLY A 31 3.10 6.76 -0.43
CA GLY A 31 3.44 7.08 0.95
C GLY A 31 3.35 5.90 1.90
N ASN A 32 2.92 6.16 3.13
CA ASN A 32 3.07 5.26 4.27
C ASN A 32 1.88 4.30 4.51
N GLY A 33 1.80 3.74 5.72
CA GLY A 33 0.82 2.73 6.11
C GLY A 33 -0.66 3.15 6.02
N LEU A 34 -0.98 4.44 6.22
CA LEU A 34 -2.35 4.93 6.04
C LEU A 34 -2.82 4.73 4.60
N GLY A 35 -2.00 5.19 3.65
CA GLY A 35 -2.26 4.99 2.22
C GLY A 35 -2.23 3.51 1.84
N SER A 36 -1.30 2.71 2.37
CA SER A 36 -1.17 1.28 2.07
C SER A 36 -2.46 0.52 2.40
N ARG A 37 -3.06 0.82 3.56
CA ARG A 37 -4.32 0.21 3.98
C ARG A 37 -5.53 0.64 3.16
N MET A 38 -5.49 1.80 2.48
CA MET A 38 -6.59 2.18 1.56
C MET A 38 -6.76 1.17 0.43
N MET A 39 -5.69 0.53 -0.05
CA MET A 39 -5.77 -0.57 -1.02
C MET A 39 -6.42 -1.81 -0.42
N GLN A 40 -6.11 -2.11 0.86
CA GLN A 40 -6.67 -3.24 1.61
C GLN A 40 -8.16 -3.08 1.96
N PHE A 41 -8.69 -1.86 1.88
CA PHE A 41 -10.10 -1.61 2.13
C PHE A 41 -10.87 -1.19 0.89
N GLY A 42 -10.26 -0.55 -0.11
CA GLY A 42 -10.91 -0.24 -1.39
C GLY A 42 -11.96 0.87 -1.35
N SER A 43 -12.31 1.44 -0.19
CA SER A 43 -13.38 2.44 -0.04
C SER A 43 -13.15 3.70 -0.89
N PHE A 44 -11.92 4.20 -0.95
CA PHE A 44 -11.60 5.43 -1.66
C PHE A 44 -11.73 5.30 -3.17
N GLU A 45 -11.20 4.22 -3.72
CA GLU A 45 -11.31 3.93 -5.13
C GLU A 45 -12.75 3.63 -5.55
N THR A 46 -13.48 2.88 -4.71
CA THR A 46 -14.92 2.64 -4.92
C THR A 46 -15.67 3.96 -5.00
N LEU A 47 -15.38 4.90 -4.09
CA LEU A 47 -15.99 6.23 -4.09
C LEU A 47 -15.68 7.00 -5.37
N LEU A 48 -14.42 7.00 -5.83
CA LEU A 48 -14.05 7.66 -7.09
C LEU A 48 -14.84 7.13 -8.29
N HIS A 49 -15.03 5.80 -8.40
CA HIS A 49 -15.80 5.22 -9.50
C HIS A 49 -17.31 5.48 -9.39
N LEU A 50 -17.87 5.48 -8.18
CA LEU A 50 -19.29 5.82 -7.95
C LEU A 50 -19.61 7.27 -8.33
N GLN A 51 -18.67 8.18 -8.09
CA GLN A 51 -18.83 9.61 -8.36
C GLN A 51 -18.47 9.98 -9.80
N HIS A 52 -17.69 9.15 -10.48
CA HIS A 52 -17.19 9.41 -11.84
C HIS A 52 -17.30 8.21 -12.78
N PRO A 53 -18.51 7.65 -13.00
CA PRO A 53 -18.70 6.38 -13.72
C PRO A 53 -18.24 6.41 -15.18
N GLU A 54 -18.32 7.57 -15.83
CA GLU A 54 -17.98 7.76 -17.26
C GLU A 54 -16.51 8.15 -17.50
N LYS A 55 -15.72 8.34 -16.44
CA LYS A 55 -14.35 8.84 -16.56
C LYS A 55 -13.32 7.74 -16.81
N ASN A 56 -13.66 6.45 -16.67
CA ASN A 56 -12.73 5.32 -16.87
C ASN A 56 -11.38 5.57 -16.17
N LEU A 57 -11.42 5.88 -14.87
CA LEU A 57 -10.26 6.26 -14.08
C LEU A 57 -9.27 5.09 -13.96
N PHE A 58 -7.98 5.40 -14.03
CA PHE A 58 -6.90 4.45 -13.71
C PHE A 58 -6.34 4.77 -12.33
N ILE A 59 -6.48 3.85 -11.38
CA ILE A 59 -6.10 4.08 -9.98
C ILE A 59 -5.13 2.99 -9.51
N ARG A 60 -3.97 3.42 -8.97
CA ARG A 60 -2.92 2.53 -8.44
C ARG A 60 -2.42 3.01 -7.09
N ASN A 61 -2.12 2.07 -6.21
CA ASN A 61 -1.62 2.36 -4.87
C ASN A 61 -0.20 1.83 -4.71
N MET A 62 0.75 2.76 -4.61
CA MET A 62 2.17 2.49 -4.41
C MET A 62 2.61 2.66 -2.94
N CYS A 63 1.68 2.93 -2.03
CA CYS A 63 1.99 3.11 -0.62
C CYS A 63 2.55 1.83 0.01
N ASP A 64 3.46 2.00 0.95
CA ASP A 64 4.01 0.91 1.73
C ASP A 64 4.30 1.35 3.17
N GLU A 65 4.18 0.44 4.11
CA GLU A 65 4.44 0.74 5.50
C GLU A 65 5.92 1.16 5.68
N GLY A 66 6.18 2.18 6.50
CA GLY A 66 7.53 2.71 6.72
C GLY A 66 8.08 3.68 5.66
N ASN A 67 7.41 3.86 4.51
CA ASN A 67 7.86 4.85 3.50
C ASN A 67 7.80 6.30 4.02
N THR A 68 8.79 7.12 3.66
CA THR A 68 8.81 8.59 3.85
C THR A 68 8.84 9.31 2.49
N PRO A 69 8.84 10.66 2.43
CA PRO A 69 9.03 11.37 1.16
C PRO A 69 10.27 10.92 0.41
N GLY A 70 11.40 10.75 1.10
CA GLY A 70 12.70 10.42 0.53
C GLY A 70 13.17 8.98 0.72
N PHE A 71 12.71 8.25 1.73
CA PHE A 71 13.18 6.88 2.03
C PHE A 71 12.12 5.83 1.73
N ARG A 72 12.43 4.92 0.79
CA ARG A 72 11.57 3.82 0.31
C ARG A 72 12.42 2.57 0.03
N PRO A 73 12.91 1.90 1.09
CA PRO A 73 13.80 0.75 0.93
C PRO A 73 13.08 -0.42 0.26
N HIS A 74 13.83 -1.24 -0.48
CA HIS A 74 13.31 -2.47 -1.05
C HIS A 74 14.42 -3.53 -1.11
N SER A 75 14.12 -4.78 -0.77
CA SER A 75 15.10 -5.87 -0.72
C SER A 75 15.77 -6.14 -2.09
N ALA A 76 15.10 -5.79 -3.17
CA ALA A 76 15.58 -5.90 -4.55
C ALA A 76 15.99 -4.56 -5.19
N ARG A 77 16.36 -3.53 -4.39
CA ARG A 77 17.02 -2.30 -4.88
C ARG A 77 18.21 -1.92 -4.00
N SER A 78 19.32 -1.57 -4.63
CA SER A 78 20.50 -1.05 -3.92
C SER A 78 20.31 0.39 -3.45
N ASN A 79 19.53 1.18 -4.17
CA ASN A 79 19.19 2.55 -3.81
C ASN A 79 17.80 2.59 -3.12
N PRO A 80 17.71 2.95 -1.82
CA PRO A 80 16.44 3.09 -1.13
C PRO A 80 15.79 4.46 -1.31
N TRP A 81 16.45 5.40 -1.99
CA TRP A 81 16.01 6.78 -2.10
C TRP A 81 14.91 6.94 -3.15
N ALA A 82 13.93 7.76 -2.83
CA ALA A 82 12.77 7.99 -3.68
C ALA A 82 13.05 8.94 -4.85
N PHE A 83 14.04 9.81 -4.71
CA PHE A 83 14.47 10.79 -5.69
C PHE A 83 15.97 11.11 -5.49
N PRO A 84 16.66 11.69 -6.48
CA PRO A 84 18.06 12.09 -6.33
C PRO A 84 18.26 13.05 -5.15
N SER A 85 19.35 12.86 -4.39
CA SER A 85 19.68 13.68 -3.22
C SER A 85 18.75 13.54 -2.01
N ALA A 86 17.85 12.56 -1.98
CA ALA A 86 17.02 12.32 -0.80
C ALA A 86 17.84 11.83 0.41
N GLU A 87 19.01 11.23 0.17
CA GLU A 87 19.93 10.75 1.21
C GLU A 87 20.38 11.84 2.18
N LYS A 88 20.38 13.12 1.76
CA LYS A 88 20.83 14.23 2.61
C LYS A 88 19.90 14.51 3.79
N PHE A 89 18.67 14.01 3.74
CA PHE A 89 17.68 14.17 4.80
C PHE A 89 17.69 13.03 5.82
N HIS A 90 18.58 12.06 5.63
CA HIS A 90 18.65 10.85 6.46
C HIS A 90 20.06 10.66 7.00
N PRO A 91 20.20 10.03 8.18
CA PRO A 91 21.50 9.56 8.63
C PRO A 91 22.16 8.66 7.58
N PRO A 92 23.49 8.65 7.49
CA PRO A 92 24.20 7.73 6.61
C PRO A 92 23.76 6.28 6.89
N LEU A 93 23.48 5.53 5.82
CA LEU A 93 23.16 4.12 5.96
C LEU A 93 24.35 3.38 6.57
N SER A 94 24.07 2.54 7.56
CA SER A 94 25.09 1.69 8.16
C SER A 94 25.71 0.77 7.11
N LYS A 95 27.04 0.66 7.15
CA LYS A 95 27.82 -0.24 6.29
C LYS A 95 27.93 -1.65 6.88
N ALA A 96 27.33 -1.90 8.04
CA ALA A 96 27.33 -3.19 8.68
C ALA A 96 26.68 -4.24 7.78
N LYS A 97 27.26 -5.44 7.78
CA LYS A 97 26.73 -6.61 7.11
C LYS A 97 26.54 -7.73 8.12
N ASP A 98 25.47 -8.50 7.97
CA ASP A 98 25.29 -9.74 8.70
C ASP A 98 26.30 -10.81 8.23
N ARG A 99 26.32 -11.96 8.90
CA ARG A 99 27.18 -13.11 8.53
C ARG A 99 26.96 -13.63 7.10
N TRP A 100 25.85 -13.25 6.46
CA TRP A 100 25.50 -13.61 5.08
C TRP A 100 25.80 -12.50 4.07
N GLY A 101 26.48 -11.43 4.50
CA GLY A 101 26.82 -10.28 3.66
C GLY A 101 25.64 -9.34 3.38
N SER A 102 24.49 -9.52 4.03
CA SER A 102 23.31 -8.65 3.88
C SER A 102 23.50 -7.38 4.72
N GLY A 103 23.23 -6.21 4.14
CA GLY A 103 23.31 -4.92 4.84
C GLY A 103 22.01 -4.14 4.77
N HIS A 104 22.09 -2.82 4.97
CA HIS A 104 20.95 -1.89 4.93
C HIS A 104 20.45 -1.56 3.52
N THR A 105 21.03 -2.17 2.48
CA THR A 105 20.62 -2.00 1.09
C THR A 105 20.28 -3.34 0.46
N GLY A 106 19.30 -3.31 -0.45
CA GLY A 106 18.91 -4.47 -1.22
C GLY A 106 19.85 -4.71 -2.40
N THR A 107 19.59 -5.77 -3.16
CA THR A 107 20.29 -6.06 -4.43
C THR A 107 19.30 -6.67 -5.39
N GLY A 108 19.17 -6.09 -6.57
CA GLY A 108 18.20 -6.52 -7.56
C GLY A 108 17.92 -5.47 -8.62
N SER A 109 16.90 -5.74 -9.44
CA SER A 109 16.48 -4.95 -10.59
C SER A 109 15.04 -4.43 -10.47
N MET A 110 14.51 -4.32 -9.25
CA MET A 110 13.16 -3.78 -9.05
C MET A 110 13.16 -2.30 -9.46
N PRO A 111 12.23 -1.84 -10.32
CA PRO A 111 12.13 -0.42 -10.69
C PRO A 111 12.18 0.54 -9.50
N THR A 112 12.91 1.64 -9.63
CA THR A 112 12.92 2.77 -8.71
C THR A 112 11.53 3.41 -8.61
N PRO A 113 11.27 4.25 -7.58
CA PRO A 113 9.97 4.91 -7.46
C PRO A 113 9.63 5.78 -8.68
N ASP A 114 10.61 6.48 -9.27
CA ASP A 114 10.41 7.29 -10.47
C ASP A 114 10.17 6.43 -11.72
N GLU A 115 10.84 5.28 -11.87
CA GLU A 115 10.57 4.34 -12.96
C GLU A 115 9.17 3.75 -12.87
N TRP A 116 8.70 3.43 -11.66
CA TRP A 116 7.30 3.03 -11.46
C TRP A 116 6.32 4.14 -11.81
N LEU A 117 6.56 5.37 -11.35
CA LEU A 117 5.70 6.51 -11.68
C LEU A 117 5.71 6.76 -13.20
N THR A 118 6.84 6.61 -13.87
CA THR A 118 6.95 6.70 -15.34
C THR A 118 6.12 5.63 -16.05
N GLN A 119 6.12 4.39 -15.55
CA GLN A 119 5.27 3.31 -16.07
C GLN A 119 3.79 3.59 -15.83
N LEU A 120 3.45 4.11 -14.64
CA LEU A 120 2.07 4.37 -14.23
C LEU A 120 1.50 5.66 -14.79
N LYS A 121 2.33 6.61 -15.26
CA LYS A 121 1.93 7.85 -15.93
C LYS A 121 0.89 8.67 -15.13
N PRO A 122 1.07 8.97 -13.83
CA PRO A 122 0.08 9.68 -13.05
C PRO A 122 -0.15 11.11 -13.56
N ASP A 123 -1.42 11.51 -13.63
CA ASP A 123 -1.82 12.92 -13.73
C ASP A 123 -1.98 13.55 -12.34
N ILE A 124 -2.32 12.72 -11.34
CA ILE A 124 -2.52 13.09 -9.95
C ILE A 124 -1.75 12.12 -9.05
N ILE A 125 -1.00 12.66 -8.10
CA ILE A 125 -0.37 11.91 -7.01
C ILE A 125 -0.99 12.36 -5.69
N ILE A 126 -1.50 11.39 -4.91
CA ILE A 126 -2.02 11.61 -3.55
C ILE A 126 -1.04 10.99 -2.56
N ALA A 127 -0.37 11.82 -1.78
CA ALA A 127 0.76 11.45 -0.95
C ALA A 127 0.44 11.45 0.56
N PHE A 128 0.76 10.34 1.24
CA PHE A 128 0.51 10.11 2.67
C PHE A 128 1.83 10.08 3.44
N PHE A 129 2.15 11.15 4.16
CA PHE A 129 3.40 11.32 4.92
C PHE A 129 3.15 11.90 6.32
N GLY A 130 4.20 12.05 7.12
CA GLY A 130 4.17 12.72 8.43
C GLY A 130 4.13 11.77 9.62
N PHE A 131 3.56 10.56 9.48
CA PHE A 131 3.44 9.62 10.59
C PHE A 131 4.80 9.03 11.00
N ASN A 132 5.54 8.47 10.04
CA ASN A 132 6.82 7.81 10.32
C ASN A 132 7.86 8.83 10.78
N GLU A 133 7.80 10.02 10.21
CA GLU A 133 8.71 11.13 10.43
C GLU A 133 8.48 11.77 11.80
N SER A 134 7.23 11.80 12.29
CA SER A 134 6.88 12.37 13.60
C SER A 134 7.59 11.72 14.79
N PHE A 135 8.10 10.50 14.64
CA PHE A 135 8.87 9.82 15.69
C PHE A 135 10.20 10.52 16.00
N GLN A 136 10.69 11.40 15.12
CA GLN A 136 11.85 12.25 15.36
C GLN A 136 11.54 13.47 16.26
N GLY A 137 10.28 13.68 16.62
CA GLY A 137 9.84 14.78 17.49
C GLY A 137 10.19 16.16 16.93
N GLN A 138 10.26 17.16 17.82
CA GLN A 138 10.55 18.55 17.45
C GLN A 138 11.87 18.70 16.68
N ALA A 139 12.90 17.94 17.05
CA ALA A 139 14.23 18.02 16.44
C ALA A 139 14.23 17.63 14.95
N GLY A 140 13.33 16.74 14.53
CA GLY A 140 13.22 16.30 13.13
C GLY A 140 12.35 17.18 12.24
N LEU A 141 11.61 18.14 12.79
CA LEU A 141 10.56 18.86 12.06
C LEU A 141 11.08 19.62 10.83
N GLU A 142 12.13 20.42 11.01
CA GLU A 142 12.65 21.25 9.92
C GLU A 142 13.31 20.40 8.83
N ASN A 143 13.96 19.28 9.21
CA ASN A 143 14.48 18.31 8.26
C ASN A 143 13.34 17.65 7.45
N PHE A 144 12.25 17.25 8.11
CA PHE A 144 11.08 16.70 7.44
C PHE A 144 10.43 17.70 6.48
N LYS A 145 10.24 18.96 6.90
CA LYS A 145 9.72 20.02 6.03
C LYS A 145 10.61 20.21 4.79
N ALA A 146 11.92 20.18 4.96
CA ALA A 146 12.88 20.29 3.86
C ALA A 146 12.83 19.06 2.93
N GLU A 147 12.74 17.85 3.48
CA GLU A 147 12.60 16.60 2.71
C GLU A 147 11.31 16.58 1.88
N LEU A 148 10.18 16.90 2.52
CA LEU A 148 8.86 16.98 1.88
C LEU A 148 8.85 18.00 0.75
N ARG A 149 9.42 19.19 0.99
CA ARG A 149 9.57 20.23 -0.03
C ARG A 149 10.42 19.75 -1.20
N ALA A 150 11.54 19.09 -0.93
CA ALA A 150 12.41 18.56 -1.99
C ALA A 150 11.70 17.48 -2.81
N TRP A 151 10.94 16.59 -2.16
CA TRP A 151 10.13 15.59 -2.85
C TRP A 151 9.06 16.23 -3.76
N ILE A 152 8.34 17.25 -3.28
CA ILE A 152 7.34 17.98 -4.09
C ILE A 152 8.01 18.62 -5.30
N LYS A 153 9.13 19.33 -5.11
CA LYS A 153 9.85 20.01 -6.20
C LYS A 153 10.39 19.03 -7.24
N HIS A 154 10.98 17.93 -6.80
CA HIS A 154 11.41 16.84 -7.70
C HIS A 154 10.22 16.29 -8.48
N THR A 155 9.13 15.95 -7.80
CA THR A 155 7.94 15.36 -8.43
C THR A 155 7.30 16.32 -9.43
N LYS A 156 7.26 17.64 -9.14
CA LYS A 156 6.78 18.68 -10.05
C LYS A 156 7.71 18.96 -11.23
N SER A 157 8.98 18.57 -11.17
CA SER A 157 9.89 18.70 -12.32
C SER A 157 9.82 17.50 -13.27
N GLN A 158 9.18 16.39 -12.86
CA GLN A 158 9.01 15.22 -13.70
C GLN A 158 7.80 15.36 -14.63
N LYS A 159 7.86 14.67 -15.79
CA LYS A 159 6.74 14.50 -16.72
C LYS A 159 6.45 13.02 -16.92
N TYR A 160 6.03 12.34 -15.85
CA TYR A 160 5.82 10.89 -15.88
C TYR A 160 4.81 10.44 -16.95
N ASN A 161 3.78 11.26 -17.23
CA ASN A 161 2.81 10.97 -18.28
C ASN A 161 3.29 11.36 -19.70
N GLY A 162 4.49 11.93 -19.82
CA GLY A 162 5.10 12.40 -21.07
C GLY A 162 4.75 13.85 -21.45
N THR A 163 3.77 14.48 -20.80
CA THR A 163 3.25 15.79 -21.21
C THR A 163 3.37 16.86 -20.13
N SER A 164 3.00 16.54 -18.89
CA SER A 164 2.84 17.53 -17.81
C SER A 164 3.35 16.98 -16.48
N ALA A 165 3.67 17.90 -15.56
CA ALA A 165 3.92 17.53 -14.18
C ALA A 165 2.64 16.96 -13.52
N PRO A 166 2.77 15.96 -12.64
CA PRO A 166 1.63 15.48 -11.86
C PRO A 166 1.13 16.57 -10.91
N ARG A 167 -0.18 16.67 -10.74
CA ARG A 167 -0.78 17.45 -9.66
C ARG A 167 -0.63 16.68 -8.36
N ILE A 168 -0.23 17.35 -7.29
CA ILE A 168 0.10 16.71 -6.01
C ILE A 168 -0.90 17.15 -4.95
N ALA A 169 -1.41 16.18 -4.20
CA ALA A 169 -2.08 16.40 -2.93
C ALA A 169 -1.31 15.71 -1.81
N LEU A 170 -1.25 16.35 -0.65
CA LEU A 170 -0.76 15.77 0.59
C LEU A 170 -1.95 15.41 1.48
N VAL A 171 -1.84 14.28 2.17
CA VAL A 171 -2.80 13.82 3.16
C VAL A 171 -2.06 13.63 4.48
N SER A 172 -2.53 14.28 5.54
CA SER A 172 -1.92 14.18 6.86
C SER A 172 -2.13 12.80 7.50
N PRO A 173 -1.38 12.47 8.57
CA PRO A 173 -1.75 11.38 9.46
C PRO A 173 -3.14 11.58 10.08
N THR A 174 -3.74 10.49 10.55
CA THR A 174 -4.95 10.51 11.38
C THR A 174 -4.59 10.71 12.85
N THR A 175 -5.61 10.83 13.71
CA THR A 175 -5.43 10.72 15.16
C THR A 175 -4.81 9.36 15.54
N PHE A 176 -4.09 9.35 16.66
CA PHE A 176 -3.43 8.16 17.21
C PHE A 176 -4.12 7.71 18.50
N GLU A 177 -4.42 6.42 18.58
CA GLU A 177 -5.07 5.79 19.72
C GLU A 177 -4.14 4.74 20.32
N HIS A 178 -3.98 4.77 21.65
CA HIS A 178 -3.13 3.84 22.39
C HIS A 178 -3.68 3.68 23.83
N PRO A 179 -3.66 2.47 24.42
CA PRO A 179 -4.21 2.22 25.76
C PRO A 179 -3.44 2.97 26.87
N ASP A 180 -2.14 3.18 26.70
CA ASP A 180 -1.36 4.08 27.56
C ASP A 180 -1.53 5.53 27.11
N ALA A 181 -2.13 6.35 27.98
CA ALA A 181 -2.39 7.77 27.76
C ALA A 181 -1.10 8.59 27.60
N ALA A 182 -0.02 8.26 28.32
CA ALA A 182 1.24 8.99 28.20
C ALA A 182 1.86 8.76 26.82
N HIS A 183 1.85 7.51 26.35
CA HIS A 183 2.29 7.17 25.00
C HIS A 183 1.39 7.81 23.93
N LYS A 184 0.06 7.74 24.09
CA LYS A 184 -0.91 8.41 23.20
C LYS A 184 -0.59 9.90 23.06
N ASN A 185 -0.46 10.60 24.19
CA ASN A 185 -0.23 12.05 24.21
C ASN A 185 1.11 12.40 23.55
N LYS A 186 2.18 11.65 23.85
CA LYS A 186 3.50 11.87 23.25
C LYS A 186 3.46 11.77 21.71
N VAL A 187 2.84 10.72 21.18
CA VAL A 187 2.75 10.52 19.72
C VAL A 187 1.82 11.56 19.09
N SER A 188 0.66 11.82 19.68
CA SER A 188 -0.31 12.81 19.17
C SER A 188 0.27 14.23 19.10
N THR A 189 1.05 14.66 20.10
CA THR A 189 1.74 15.96 20.08
C THR A 189 2.68 16.07 18.87
N ASN A 190 3.47 15.03 18.58
CA ASN A 190 4.33 15.04 17.41
C ASN A 190 3.52 15.02 16.10
N LEU A 191 2.43 14.27 16.03
CA LEU A 191 1.58 14.24 14.82
C LEU A 191 0.95 15.60 14.51
N ILE A 192 0.52 16.34 15.53
CA ILE A 192 0.00 17.71 15.36
C ILE A 192 1.09 18.61 14.77
N LEU A 193 2.29 18.57 15.35
CA LEU A 193 3.44 19.36 14.89
C LEU A 193 3.79 19.07 13.42
N TYR A 194 3.85 17.80 13.05
CA TYR A 194 4.21 17.39 11.69
C TYR A 194 3.09 17.70 10.70
N THR A 195 1.82 17.59 11.11
CA THR A 195 0.67 18.01 10.30
C THR A 195 0.72 19.52 10.00
N GLN A 196 1.05 20.35 11.00
CA GLN A 196 1.25 21.79 10.80
C GLN A 196 2.40 22.07 9.83
N GLY A 197 3.54 21.37 9.98
CA GLY A 197 4.65 21.47 9.04
C GLY A 197 4.28 21.05 7.61
N MET A 198 3.42 20.04 7.44
CA MET A 198 2.88 19.65 6.13
C MET A 198 2.00 20.73 5.52
N ASP A 199 1.12 21.37 6.31
CA ASP A 199 0.28 22.48 5.87
C ASP A 199 1.11 23.68 5.40
N GLU A 200 2.15 24.06 6.17
CA GLU A 200 3.08 25.13 5.80
C GLU A 200 3.77 24.84 4.47
N VAL A 201 4.29 23.62 4.28
CA VAL A 201 4.94 23.21 3.03
C VAL A 201 3.93 23.16 1.89
N ALA A 202 2.72 22.67 2.13
CA ALA A 202 1.68 22.58 1.11
C ALA A 202 1.28 23.96 0.58
N LYS A 203 1.07 24.92 1.48
CA LYS A 203 0.80 26.33 1.15
C LYS A 203 1.95 26.94 0.37
N ALA A 204 3.19 26.80 0.87
CA ALA A 204 4.38 27.36 0.23
C ALA A 204 4.62 26.80 -1.18
N GLU A 205 4.35 25.52 -1.39
CA GLU A 205 4.54 24.86 -2.69
C GLU A 205 3.24 24.83 -3.53
N SER A 206 2.15 25.46 -3.08
CA SER A 206 0.85 25.50 -3.76
C SER A 206 0.37 24.10 -4.20
N VAL A 207 0.24 23.19 -3.23
CA VAL A 207 -0.36 21.86 -3.41
C VAL A 207 -1.55 21.69 -2.46
N ILE A 208 -2.54 20.86 -2.83
CA ILE A 208 -3.70 20.62 -1.96
C ILE A 208 -3.24 19.87 -0.71
N PHE A 209 -3.76 20.23 0.46
CA PHE A 209 -3.55 19.52 1.72
C PHE A 209 -4.87 19.08 2.33
N SER A 210 -5.02 17.77 2.52
CA SER A 210 -6.14 17.13 3.22
C SER A 210 -5.72 16.79 4.64
N ASN A 211 -6.23 17.56 5.61
CA ASN A 211 -5.88 17.40 7.02
C ASN A 211 -6.88 16.47 7.71
N LEU A 212 -6.46 15.23 7.98
CA LEU A 212 -7.22 14.20 8.68
C LEU A 212 -7.11 14.27 10.21
N SER A 213 -6.30 15.17 10.77
CA SER A 213 -5.99 15.21 12.21
C SER A 213 -6.79 16.26 12.99
N SER A 214 -7.76 16.96 12.39
CA SER A 214 -8.47 18.04 13.08
C SER A 214 -9.52 17.51 14.07
N GLU A 215 -9.43 17.90 15.34
CA GLU A 215 -10.38 17.55 16.41
C GLU A 215 -11.79 18.16 16.20
N GLN A 216 -11.88 19.25 15.43
CA GLN A 216 -13.13 19.93 15.09
C GLN A 216 -13.86 19.27 13.92
N ASP A 217 -13.34 18.16 13.39
CA ASP A 217 -13.99 17.44 12.32
C ASP A 217 -15.17 16.61 12.85
N PRO A 218 -16.41 16.78 12.33
CA PRO A 218 -17.51 15.86 12.63
C PRO A 218 -17.18 14.39 12.32
N PHE A 219 -16.09 14.13 11.59
CA PHE A 219 -15.50 12.81 11.39
C PHE A 219 -14.56 12.34 12.52
N ASN A 220 -14.72 12.84 13.75
CA ASN A 220 -14.05 12.30 14.93
C ASN A 220 -14.19 10.76 14.97
N LEU A 221 -13.05 10.06 14.90
CA LEU A 221 -13.03 8.59 14.94
C LEU A 221 -13.53 8.03 16.28
N ASN A 222 -13.67 8.88 17.31
CA ASN A 222 -14.16 8.52 18.64
C ASN A 222 -15.69 8.63 18.81
N SER A 223 -16.44 9.18 17.83
CA SER A 223 -17.90 9.33 17.92
C SER A 223 -18.68 8.15 17.29
N PHE A 224 -18.38 6.92 17.70
CA PHE A 224 -19.14 5.75 17.22
C PHE A 224 -19.94 5.05 18.33
N PRO A 225 -21.29 5.08 18.27
CA PRO A 225 -22.13 4.15 19.00
C PRO A 225 -21.94 2.73 18.47
N ALA A 226 -21.90 1.73 19.35
CA ALA A 226 -21.66 0.33 19.01
C ALA A 226 -22.68 -0.29 18.02
N ASN A 227 -23.84 0.32 17.82
CA ASN A 227 -25.02 -0.34 17.24
C ASN A 227 -25.62 0.32 15.98
N GLN A 228 -24.82 0.65 14.97
CA GLN A 228 -25.38 0.89 13.62
C GLN A 228 -24.86 -0.14 12.60
N SER A 229 -25.79 -1.02 12.20
CA SER A 229 -25.63 -2.05 11.19
C SER A 229 -26.11 -1.57 9.81
N LYS A 230 -25.52 -2.14 8.75
CA LYS A 230 -26.02 -2.19 7.35
C LYS A 230 -25.77 -1.02 6.36
N LEU A 231 -24.70 -0.24 6.52
CA LEU A 231 -24.14 0.58 5.41
C LEU A 231 -22.62 0.39 5.30
N LEU A 232 -22.16 -0.19 4.17
CA LEU A 232 -20.76 -0.52 3.80
C LEU A 232 -20.02 -1.35 4.87
N LEU A 233 -20.21 -2.68 4.83
CA LEU A 233 -19.83 -3.68 5.84
C LEU A 233 -18.32 -3.65 6.23
N LYS A 234 -18.03 -2.73 7.15
CA LYS A 234 -16.84 -2.34 7.97
C LYS A 234 -15.42 -2.68 7.45
N PRO A 235 -14.61 -1.64 7.18
CA PRO A 235 -13.99 -0.80 8.21
C PRO A 235 -14.46 0.65 8.11
N LEU A 236 -15.35 1.02 9.04
CA LEU A 236 -15.96 2.35 9.15
C LEU A 236 -14.97 3.54 9.12
N PRO A 237 -13.75 3.44 9.69
CA PRO A 237 -12.79 4.54 9.65
C PRO A 237 -12.39 4.91 8.21
N TYR A 238 -12.08 3.92 7.37
CA TYR A 238 -11.58 4.17 6.02
C TYR A 238 -12.67 4.70 5.09
N THR A 239 -13.94 4.37 5.29
CA THR A 239 -15.04 4.99 4.52
C THR A 239 -15.19 6.47 4.84
N LYS A 240 -15.14 6.88 6.13
CA LYS A 240 -15.17 8.30 6.51
C LYS A 240 -13.96 9.06 5.99
N ILE A 241 -12.75 8.51 6.21
CA ILE A 241 -11.49 9.06 5.70
C ILE A 241 -11.55 9.23 4.17
N SER A 242 -12.04 8.22 3.45
CA SER A 242 -12.18 8.27 1.99
C SER A 242 -13.09 9.40 1.53
N ARG A 243 -14.23 9.63 2.20
CA ARG A 243 -15.15 10.72 1.86
C ARG A 243 -14.55 12.09 2.12
N LYS A 244 -13.83 12.25 3.24
CA LYS A 244 -13.13 13.49 3.56
C LYS A 244 -12.07 13.81 2.52
N ILE A 245 -11.15 12.86 2.26
CA ILE A 245 -10.11 13.01 1.23
C ILE A 245 -10.78 13.32 -0.12
N TYR A 246 -11.82 12.59 -0.49
CA TYR A 246 -12.53 12.85 -1.74
C TYR A 246 -13.07 14.28 -1.81
N SER A 247 -13.80 14.73 -0.77
CA SER A 247 -14.40 16.06 -0.74
C SER A 247 -13.37 17.18 -0.80
N GLU A 248 -12.24 17.02 -0.12
CA GLU A 248 -11.18 18.03 -0.07
C GLU A 248 -10.35 18.07 -1.36
N LEU A 249 -10.16 16.92 -2.02
CA LEU A 249 -9.34 16.83 -3.22
C LEU A 249 -10.13 17.04 -4.52
N PHE A 250 -11.40 16.66 -4.58
CA PHE A 250 -12.22 16.65 -5.80
C PHE A 250 -13.51 17.46 -5.67
N GLY A 251 -13.81 18.01 -4.48
CA GLY A 251 -15.02 18.77 -4.21
C GLY A 251 -16.21 17.89 -3.79
N THR A 252 -17.34 18.54 -3.53
CA THR A 252 -18.59 17.84 -3.22
C THR A 252 -19.30 17.42 -4.50
N SER A 253 -19.63 16.13 -4.62
CA SER A 253 -20.46 15.63 -5.72
C SER A 253 -21.48 14.63 -5.18
N SER A 254 -22.68 14.67 -5.77
CA SER A 254 -23.65 13.60 -5.61
C SER A 254 -23.23 12.39 -6.42
N ARG A 255 -23.53 11.20 -5.90
CA ARG A 255 -23.31 9.94 -6.61
C ARG A 255 -23.96 10.01 -8.00
N LEU A 256 -23.17 9.72 -9.03
CA LEU A 256 -23.63 9.71 -10.42
C LEU A 256 -23.88 8.29 -10.95
N SER A 257 -23.22 7.28 -10.39
CA SER A 257 -23.39 5.88 -10.81
C SER A 257 -24.70 5.28 -10.27
N SER A 258 -25.43 4.58 -11.16
CA SER A 258 -26.60 3.76 -10.82
C SER A 258 -26.26 2.37 -10.25
N ALA A 259 -25.01 1.90 -10.39
CA ALA A 259 -24.58 0.60 -9.91
C ALA A 259 -24.48 0.55 -8.39
N THR A 260 -24.72 -0.60 -7.76
CA THR A 260 -24.68 -0.74 -6.29
C THR A 260 -23.26 -0.57 -5.75
N ASP A 261 -23.12 0.05 -4.56
CA ASP A 261 -21.81 0.23 -3.91
C ASP A 261 -21.06 -1.10 -3.74
N SER A 262 -21.79 -2.17 -3.40
CA SER A 262 -21.21 -3.50 -3.21
C SER A 262 -20.62 -4.06 -4.50
N SER A 263 -21.28 -3.89 -5.66
CA SER A 263 -20.77 -4.39 -6.93
C SER A 263 -19.42 -3.78 -7.31
N ILE A 264 -19.30 -2.46 -7.23
CA ILE A 264 -18.06 -1.74 -7.51
C ILE A 264 -17.01 -2.06 -6.45
N TYR A 265 -17.40 -2.11 -5.18
CA TYR A 265 -16.50 -2.45 -4.07
C TYR A 265 -15.83 -3.82 -4.28
N HIS A 266 -16.59 -4.86 -4.60
CA HIS A 266 -16.02 -6.20 -4.82
C HIS A 266 -15.07 -6.22 -6.02
N ALA A 267 -15.43 -5.57 -7.13
CA ALA A 267 -14.57 -5.45 -8.30
C ALA A 267 -13.25 -4.70 -7.97
N VAL A 268 -13.33 -3.61 -7.19
CA VAL A 268 -12.17 -2.87 -6.68
C VAL A 268 -11.30 -3.74 -5.78
N ARG A 269 -11.89 -4.53 -4.88
CA ARG A 269 -11.15 -5.42 -3.99
C ARG A 269 -10.39 -6.50 -4.78
N GLU A 270 -11.03 -7.10 -5.78
CA GLU A 270 -10.38 -8.07 -6.65
C GLU A 270 -9.25 -7.43 -7.47
N LYS A 271 -9.46 -6.23 -8.03
CA LYS A 271 -8.41 -5.48 -8.73
C LYS A 271 -7.24 -5.17 -7.82
N ASN A 272 -7.51 -4.69 -6.61
CA ASN A 272 -6.47 -4.35 -5.63
C ASN A 272 -5.65 -5.57 -5.22
N TRP A 273 -6.27 -6.74 -5.12
CA TRP A 273 -5.53 -7.98 -4.89
C TRP A 273 -4.56 -8.29 -6.04
N HIS A 274 -5.01 -8.21 -7.30
CA HIS A 274 -4.13 -8.44 -8.46
C HIS A 274 -3.00 -7.40 -8.55
N TRP A 275 -3.33 -6.13 -8.32
CA TRP A 275 -2.33 -5.07 -8.27
C TRP A 275 -1.30 -5.30 -7.17
N GLU A 276 -1.72 -5.72 -5.98
CA GLU A 276 -0.80 -6.07 -4.90
C GLU A 276 0.10 -7.25 -5.27
N LYS A 277 -0.43 -8.30 -5.92
CA LYS A 277 0.39 -9.42 -6.40
C LYS A 277 1.36 -9.03 -7.51
N TYR A 278 1.07 -7.98 -8.26
CA TYR A 278 1.97 -7.45 -9.27
C TYR A 278 3.03 -6.51 -8.68
N TYR A 279 2.60 -5.47 -7.96
CA TYR A 279 3.47 -4.42 -7.42
C TYR A 279 4.27 -4.88 -6.20
N LYS A 280 3.66 -5.66 -5.31
CA LYS A 280 4.27 -6.24 -4.10
C LYS A 280 4.30 -7.77 -4.20
N ILE A 281 4.82 -8.26 -5.32
CA ILE A 281 4.86 -9.70 -5.59
C ILE A 281 5.51 -10.47 -4.43
N PRO A 282 4.86 -11.54 -3.93
CA PRO A 282 5.46 -12.38 -2.91
C PRO A 282 6.83 -12.90 -3.36
N ASN A 283 7.74 -13.04 -2.39
CA ASN A 283 9.09 -13.51 -2.66
C ASN A 283 9.87 -12.65 -3.68
N GLY A 284 9.73 -11.33 -3.59
CA GLY A 284 10.43 -10.36 -4.47
C GLY A 284 11.95 -10.53 -4.57
N VAL A 285 12.60 -11.24 -3.64
CA VAL A 285 14.04 -11.57 -3.72
C VAL A 285 14.34 -12.59 -4.83
N HIS A 286 13.40 -13.49 -5.15
CA HIS A 286 13.50 -14.39 -6.30
C HIS A 286 12.96 -13.75 -7.59
N VAL A 287 12.01 -12.82 -7.48
CA VAL A 287 11.46 -12.14 -8.66
C VAL A 287 12.42 -11.07 -9.20
N TYR A 288 12.99 -10.25 -8.32
CA TYR A 288 13.82 -9.11 -8.70
C TYR A 288 15.18 -9.08 -7.98
N GLY A 289 15.34 -9.84 -6.89
CA GLY A 289 16.47 -9.66 -5.97
C GLY A 289 17.66 -10.59 -6.19
N ARG A 290 18.53 -10.67 -5.17
CA ARG A 290 19.76 -11.49 -5.20
C ARG A 290 19.58 -12.99 -5.46
N ARG A 291 18.37 -13.54 -5.31
CA ARG A 291 18.06 -14.96 -5.61
C ARG A 291 17.32 -15.13 -6.94
N HIS A 292 17.33 -14.09 -7.77
CA HIS A 292 16.71 -14.13 -9.09
C HIS A 292 17.32 -15.22 -9.97
N ASN A 293 18.64 -15.32 -10.02
CA ASN A 293 19.29 -16.34 -10.84
C ASN A 293 19.40 -17.70 -10.12
N PRO A 294 19.29 -18.81 -10.85
CA PRO A 294 19.05 -18.92 -12.30
C PRO A 294 17.55 -19.08 -12.69
N PHE A 295 16.66 -19.30 -11.73
CA PHE A 295 15.28 -19.73 -12.02
C PHE A 295 14.27 -18.59 -12.18
N GLY A 296 14.53 -17.44 -11.56
CA GLY A 296 13.68 -16.25 -11.64
C GLY A 296 13.40 -15.78 -13.07
N PRO A 297 14.41 -15.64 -13.96
CA PRO A 297 14.19 -15.28 -15.36
C PRO A 297 13.30 -16.25 -16.14
N LYS A 298 13.19 -17.50 -15.67
CA LYS A 298 12.35 -18.53 -16.31
C LYS A 298 10.94 -18.55 -15.75
N ASN A 299 10.80 -18.34 -14.44
CA ASN A 299 9.54 -18.58 -13.73
C ASN A 299 8.61 -17.36 -13.73
N TYR A 300 9.15 -16.15 -13.58
CA TYR A 300 8.33 -14.98 -13.23
C TYR A 300 7.93 -14.04 -14.36
N PRO A 301 8.67 -13.87 -15.48
CA PRO A 301 8.31 -12.87 -16.49
C PRO A 301 6.89 -13.04 -17.07
N ALA A 302 6.49 -14.28 -17.38
CA ALA A 302 5.15 -14.57 -17.86
C ALA A 302 4.08 -14.39 -16.77
N GLU A 303 4.39 -14.69 -15.50
CA GLU A 303 3.46 -14.46 -14.40
C GLU A 303 3.21 -12.97 -14.18
N LEU A 304 4.27 -12.15 -14.15
CA LEU A 304 4.17 -10.69 -14.05
C LEU A 304 3.35 -10.09 -15.20
N LYS A 305 3.62 -10.53 -16.43
CA LYS A 305 2.88 -10.04 -17.60
C LYS A 305 1.41 -10.46 -17.57
N LYS A 306 1.10 -11.66 -17.08
CA LYS A 306 -0.29 -12.12 -16.89
C LYS A 306 -0.99 -11.32 -15.79
N LEU A 307 -0.33 -11.09 -14.65
CA LEU A 307 -0.87 -10.26 -13.55
C LEU A 307 -1.16 -8.82 -14.00
N GLU A 308 -0.28 -8.23 -14.82
CA GLU A 308 -0.50 -6.92 -15.43
C GLU A 308 -1.79 -6.90 -16.27
N GLN A 309 -1.95 -7.86 -17.19
CA GLN A 309 -3.14 -7.96 -18.05
C GLN A 309 -4.41 -8.25 -17.25
N MET A 310 -4.35 -9.14 -16.27
CA MET A 310 -5.47 -9.45 -15.39
C MET A 310 -5.89 -8.22 -14.58
N THR A 311 -4.94 -7.43 -14.08
CA THR A 311 -5.25 -6.16 -13.39
C THR A 311 -5.98 -5.19 -14.33
N ALA A 312 -5.52 -5.07 -15.59
CA ALA A 312 -6.16 -4.22 -16.59
C ALA A 312 -7.59 -4.71 -16.95
N ASN A 313 -7.83 -6.01 -16.99
CA ASN A 313 -9.18 -6.57 -17.18
C ASN A 313 -10.11 -6.18 -16.03
N ARG A 314 -9.63 -6.16 -14.78
CA ARG A 314 -10.45 -5.71 -13.63
C ARG A 314 -10.73 -4.21 -13.66
N ASP A 315 -9.80 -3.39 -14.15
CA ASP A 315 -10.10 -1.96 -14.37
C ASP A 315 -11.31 -1.81 -15.32
N GLN A 316 -11.34 -2.57 -16.42
CA GLN A 316 -12.46 -2.56 -17.36
C GLN A 316 -13.76 -3.08 -16.73
N ALA A 317 -13.68 -4.12 -15.91
CA ALA A 317 -14.83 -4.63 -15.17
C ALA A 317 -15.40 -3.57 -14.20
N ILE A 318 -14.54 -2.83 -13.51
CA ILE A 318 -14.95 -1.71 -12.65
C ILE A 318 -15.62 -0.60 -13.46
N TRP A 319 -15.06 -0.23 -14.62
CA TRP A 319 -15.65 0.81 -15.49
C TRP A 319 -17.02 0.40 -16.03
N ALA A 320 -17.17 -0.85 -16.48
CA ALA A 320 -18.44 -1.40 -16.92
C ALA A 320 -19.46 -1.40 -15.78
N ALA A 321 -19.07 -1.92 -14.61
CA ALA A 321 -19.92 -1.94 -13.43
C ALA A 321 -20.36 -0.53 -13.03
N ALA A 322 -19.46 0.44 -12.99
CA ALA A 322 -19.78 1.83 -12.65
C ALA A 322 -20.82 2.46 -13.60
N GLN A 323 -20.89 2.00 -14.85
CA GLN A 323 -21.88 2.42 -15.85
C GLN A 323 -23.13 1.53 -15.89
N GLY A 324 -23.28 0.60 -14.94
CA GLY A 324 -24.41 -0.35 -14.92
C GLY A 324 -24.36 -1.41 -16.02
N LYS A 325 -23.19 -1.66 -16.61
CA LYS A 325 -22.97 -2.64 -17.68
C LYS A 325 -22.31 -3.90 -17.13
N SER A 326 -22.59 -5.04 -17.77
CA SER A 326 -21.89 -6.30 -17.49
C SER A 326 -20.52 -6.35 -18.19
N PHE A 327 -19.57 -7.08 -17.59
CA PHE A 327 -18.27 -7.37 -18.18
C PHE A 327 -17.95 -8.85 -17.99
N ASP A 328 -17.67 -9.56 -19.07
CA ASP A 328 -17.27 -10.97 -19.00
C ASP A 328 -15.78 -11.07 -18.65
N LEU A 329 -15.52 -11.10 -17.34
CA LEU A 329 -14.16 -11.17 -16.82
C LEU A 329 -13.46 -12.49 -17.16
N ALA A 330 -14.21 -13.60 -17.20
CA ALA A 330 -13.66 -14.91 -17.52
C ALA A 330 -13.19 -14.97 -18.99
N ALA A 331 -14.01 -14.47 -19.93
CA ALA A 331 -13.62 -14.39 -21.33
C ALA A 331 -12.47 -13.40 -21.56
N ALA A 332 -12.39 -12.31 -20.80
CA ALA A 332 -11.26 -11.38 -20.85
C ALA A 332 -9.97 -12.04 -20.34
N ASP A 333 -10.05 -12.80 -19.24
CA ASP A 333 -8.91 -13.50 -18.65
C ASP A 333 -8.40 -14.66 -19.51
N ALA A 334 -9.30 -15.35 -20.22
CA ALA A 334 -8.93 -16.38 -21.19
C ALA A 334 -8.08 -15.83 -22.36
N LYS A 335 -8.10 -14.51 -22.60
CA LYS A 335 -7.29 -13.83 -23.64
C LYS A 335 -5.96 -13.30 -23.12
N THR A 336 -5.67 -13.44 -21.82
CA THR A 336 -4.36 -13.11 -21.26
C THR A 336 -3.31 -14.10 -21.77
N ILE A 337 -2.03 -13.76 -21.63
CA ILE A 337 -0.96 -14.66 -22.04
C ILE A 337 -1.08 -16.01 -21.32
N ASN A 338 -0.71 -17.07 -22.05
CA ASN A 338 -0.58 -18.39 -21.49
C ASN A 338 0.72 -18.47 -20.68
N LEU A 339 0.64 -19.05 -19.48
CA LEU A 339 1.84 -19.30 -18.69
C LEU A 339 2.60 -20.46 -19.33
N PRO A 340 3.92 -20.33 -19.55
CA PRO A 340 4.72 -21.43 -20.02
C PRO A 340 4.74 -22.54 -18.97
N GLN A 341 4.73 -23.79 -19.41
CA GLN A 341 4.91 -24.92 -18.51
C GLN A 341 6.35 -24.91 -17.97
N ILE A 342 6.51 -24.72 -16.66
CA ILE A 342 7.81 -24.77 -16.00
C ILE A 342 8.13 -26.23 -15.67
N LYS A 343 9.18 -26.77 -16.29
CA LYS A 343 9.67 -28.11 -15.95
C LYS A 343 10.33 -28.08 -14.57
N THR A 344 9.84 -28.93 -13.66
CA THR A 344 10.43 -29.05 -12.32
C THR A 344 11.89 -29.49 -12.39
N ASN A 345 12.72 -28.87 -11.55
CA ASN A 345 14.11 -29.29 -11.31
C ASN A 345 14.24 -30.24 -10.13
N TYR A 346 13.13 -30.56 -9.45
CA TYR A 346 13.10 -31.54 -8.37
C TYR A 346 13.55 -32.91 -8.88
N ARG A 347 14.45 -33.52 -8.12
CA ARG A 347 14.90 -34.90 -8.32
C ARG A 347 14.97 -35.57 -6.96
N PRO A 348 14.31 -36.73 -6.77
CA PRO A 348 14.43 -37.50 -5.54
C PRO A 348 15.90 -37.75 -5.21
N SER A 349 16.28 -37.46 -3.97
CA SER A 349 17.63 -37.71 -3.45
C SER A 349 17.62 -37.61 -1.95
N HIS A 350 18.66 -38.11 -1.28
CA HIS A 350 18.82 -37.94 0.16
C HIS A 350 18.67 -36.46 0.61
N LYS A 351 19.14 -35.50 -0.21
CA LYS A 351 19.05 -34.07 0.10
C LYS A 351 17.66 -33.48 -0.16
N ASN A 352 16.97 -33.92 -1.22
CA ASN A 352 15.70 -33.35 -1.65
C ASN A 352 14.48 -34.13 -1.13
N GLY A 353 14.70 -35.26 -0.46
CA GLY A 353 13.65 -36.20 -0.07
C GLY A 353 13.10 -36.98 -1.25
N THR A 354 12.02 -37.72 -0.98
CA THR A 354 11.22 -38.45 -1.98
C THR A 354 9.85 -37.78 -2.12
N THR A 355 9.07 -38.18 -3.11
CA THR A 355 7.66 -37.79 -3.25
C THR A 355 6.73 -38.70 -2.45
N GLU A 356 7.28 -39.67 -1.73
CA GLU A 356 6.54 -40.62 -0.92
C GLU A 356 6.43 -40.07 0.50
N TYR A 357 5.20 -39.87 0.94
CA TYR A 357 4.89 -39.42 2.30
C TYR A 357 4.44 -40.62 3.12
N LEU A 358 5.13 -40.88 4.23
CA LEU A 358 4.71 -41.88 5.22
C LEU A 358 3.62 -41.30 6.11
N TYR A 359 2.67 -42.13 6.53
CA TYR A 359 1.53 -41.72 7.35
C TYR A 359 1.19 -42.80 8.36
N GLY A 360 0.60 -42.42 9.49
CA GLY A 360 0.13 -43.40 10.47
C GLY A 360 1.26 -44.28 10.99
N ASP A 361 0.99 -45.58 11.06
CA ASP A 361 1.93 -46.58 11.56
C ASP A 361 3.21 -46.65 10.72
N ASP A 362 3.16 -46.41 9.40
CA ASP A 362 4.34 -46.39 8.53
C ASP A 362 5.29 -45.24 8.90
N ALA A 363 4.73 -44.07 9.27
CA ALA A 363 5.53 -42.95 9.75
C ALA A 363 6.10 -43.25 11.14
N LEU A 364 5.28 -43.78 12.06
CA LEU A 364 5.71 -44.14 13.42
C LEU A 364 6.85 -45.16 13.41
N ALA A 365 6.78 -46.18 12.55
CA ALA A 365 7.81 -47.20 12.40
C ALA A 365 9.16 -46.66 11.89
N SER A 366 9.18 -45.48 11.27
CA SER A 366 10.42 -44.85 10.78
C SER A 366 11.23 -44.13 11.89
N PHE A 367 10.62 -43.88 13.05
CA PHE A 367 11.29 -43.20 14.16
C PHE A 367 12.15 -44.15 14.99
N THR A 368 13.30 -43.66 15.44
CA THR A 368 14.10 -44.31 16.47
C THR A 368 14.09 -43.41 17.70
N THR A 369 13.52 -43.87 18.81
CA THR A 369 13.46 -43.11 20.06
C THR A 369 14.67 -43.40 20.96
N ALA A 370 15.06 -42.44 21.79
CA ALA A 370 16.09 -42.64 22.80
C ALA A 370 15.56 -43.55 23.94
N PRO A 371 16.44 -44.24 24.70
CA PRO A 371 16.02 -45.05 25.84
C PRO A 371 15.11 -44.28 26.80
N GLY A 372 13.94 -44.84 27.12
CA GLY A 372 12.94 -44.22 28.01
C GLY A 372 11.93 -43.28 27.34
N TYR A 373 12.02 -43.07 26.02
CA TYR A 373 11.09 -42.20 25.27
C TYR A 373 10.12 -43.01 24.40
N ASN A 374 8.84 -42.60 24.38
CA ASN A 374 7.80 -43.12 23.49
C ASN A 374 7.39 -42.08 22.44
N ILE A 375 6.87 -42.53 21.29
CA ILE A 375 6.28 -41.68 20.25
C ILE A 375 4.90 -42.24 19.84
N ASP A 376 3.90 -41.36 19.75
CA ASP A 376 2.53 -41.70 19.36
C ASP A 376 1.97 -40.69 18.34
N LEU A 377 1.08 -41.14 17.46
CA LEU A 377 0.36 -40.25 16.54
C LEU A 377 -0.85 -39.62 17.23
N PHE A 378 -0.74 -38.35 17.60
CA PHE A 378 -1.84 -37.61 18.23
C PHE A 378 -2.92 -37.13 17.24
N ALA A 379 -2.50 -36.61 16.07
CA ALA A 379 -3.39 -36.15 15.02
C ALA A 379 -2.71 -36.18 13.64
N SER A 380 -3.49 -36.37 12.58
CA SER A 380 -3.00 -36.36 11.19
C SER A 380 -4.00 -35.64 10.29
N GLU A 381 -3.48 -34.99 9.26
CA GLU A 381 -4.24 -34.41 8.15
C GLU A 381 -5.12 -35.41 7.41
N LYS A 382 -4.80 -36.71 7.46
CA LYS A 382 -5.70 -37.76 6.92
C LYS A 382 -7.04 -37.80 7.65
N LYS A 383 -7.04 -37.52 8.95
CA LYS A 383 -8.25 -37.49 9.80
C LYS A 383 -8.82 -36.08 9.92
N PHE A 384 -7.94 -35.07 9.95
CA PHE A 384 -8.30 -33.66 10.07
C PHE A 384 -7.66 -32.86 8.93
N PRO A 385 -8.27 -32.79 7.73
CA PRO A 385 -7.65 -32.19 6.54
C PRO A 385 -7.10 -30.76 6.73
N ASN A 386 -7.68 -29.99 7.65
CA ASN A 386 -7.22 -28.65 7.97
C ASN A 386 -5.78 -28.62 8.55
N LEU A 387 -5.32 -29.72 9.16
CA LEU A 387 -3.96 -29.83 9.71
C LEU A 387 -2.85 -29.83 8.66
N ALA A 388 -3.18 -29.95 7.37
CA ALA A 388 -2.22 -29.64 6.31
C ALA A 388 -1.72 -28.18 6.38
N ASN A 389 -2.45 -27.30 7.06
CA ASN A 389 -2.03 -25.93 7.35
C ASN A 389 -1.36 -25.85 8.75
N PRO A 390 -0.06 -25.52 8.85
CA PRO A 390 0.69 -25.62 10.11
C PRO A 390 0.25 -24.64 11.21
N VAL A 391 -0.63 -23.67 10.93
CA VAL A 391 -1.17 -22.75 11.96
C VAL A 391 -2.40 -23.30 12.69
N GLN A 392 -2.81 -24.54 12.42
CA GLN A 392 -3.93 -25.21 13.10
C GLN A 392 -3.52 -25.90 14.42
N ILE A 393 -2.29 -25.69 14.87
CA ILE A 393 -1.73 -26.24 16.10
C ILE A 393 -1.42 -25.08 17.05
N THR A 394 -1.94 -25.14 18.28
CA THR A 394 -1.66 -24.11 19.31
C THR A 394 -1.55 -24.73 20.70
N PHE A 395 -0.77 -24.08 21.56
CA PHE A 395 -0.71 -24.40 22.98
C PHE A 395 -1.43 -23.33 23.78
N ASP A 396 -2.25 -23.73 24.74
CA ASP A 396 -2.82 -22.76 25.69
C ASP A 396 -1.86 -22.46 26.85
N ASN A 397 -2.24 -21.48 27.68
CA ASN A 397 -1.45 -21.06 28.84
C ASN A 397 -1.34 -22.14 29.94
N LYS A 398 -1.96 -23.31 29.77
CA LYS A 398 -1.84 -24.48 30.65
C LYS A 398 -0.97 -25.58 30.01
N GLY A 399 -0.36 -25.33 28.85
CA GLY A 399 0.50 -26.28 28.15
C GLY A 399 -0.25 -27.38 27.40
N ARG A 400 -1.57 -27.24 27.18
CA ARG A 400 -2.35 -28.22 26.41
C ARG A 400 -2.25 -27.93 24.92
N LEU A 401 -1.99 -28.97 24.13
CA LEU A 401 -1.98 -28.91 22.68
C LEU A 401 -3.40 -28.99 22.12
N TRP A 402 -3.76 -28.00 21.32
CA TRP A 402 -5.02 -27.93 20.58
C TRP A 402 -4.74 -28.06 19.08
N VAL A 403 -5.60 -28.83 18.43
CA VAL A 403 -5.52 -29.24 17.03
C VAL A 403 -6.92 -29.04 16.46
N ALA A 404 -7.07 -28.20 15.42
CA ALA A 404 -8.36 -27.79 14.86
C ALA A 404 -8.49 -27.99 13.35
#